data_AF-A0A6A5WNK2-F1
#
_entry.id   AF-A0A6A5WNK2-F1
#
_cell.length_a   1.000
_cell.length_b   1.000
_cell.length_c   1.000
_cell.angle_alpha   90.00
_cell.angle_beta   90.00
_cell.angle_gamma   90.00
#
_symmetry.space_group_name_H-M   'P 1'
#
loop_
_entity.id
_entity.type
_entity.pdbx_description
1 polymer ?
#
loop_
_entity_poly.entity_id
_entity_poly.type
_entity_poly.pdbx_seq_one_letter_code
_entity_poly.pdbx_strand_id
1 'polypeptide(L)'
;MCKYTNAPKIYNGCTQDPKHVVTLRAYVLCSDPTNVSKYRHCSDEHATQSSDVVFGSSRVGGACVTCSDPTKTTEIMYMNG
;
A
#
# COMPACT_ATOMS: atom_id res chain seq x y z
N MET A 1 14.89 -0.73 -10.70
CA MET A 1 13.52 -0.24 -11.00
C MET A 1 12.72 -0.23 -9.71
N CYS A 2 11.98 0.84 -9.42
CA CYS A 2 11.11 0.87 -8.26
C CYS A 2 9.80 0.15 -8.61
N LYS A 3 9.40 -0.76 -7.73
CA LYS A 3 8.18 -1.55 -7.87
C LYS A 3 7.24 -1.20 -6.74
N TYR A 4 5.95 -1.26 -7.00
CA TYR A 4 4.95 -1.26 -5.93
C TYR A 4 3.99 -2.43 -6.11
N THR A 5 3.28 -2.79 -5.06
CA THR A 5 2.19 -3.75 -5.14
C THR A 5 1.00 -3.24 -4.34
N ASN A 6 -0.20 -3.63 -4.76
CA ASN A 6 -1.45 -3.24 -4.11
C ASN A 6 -2.08 -4.47 -3.46
N ALA A 7 -2.53 -4.31 -2.21
CA ALA A 7 -3.28 -5.32 -1.49
C ALA A 7 -4.58 -4.74 -0.96
N PRO A 8 -5.68 -5.50 -0.98
CA PRO A 8 -6.88 -5.10 -0.26
C PRO A 8 -6.67 -5.26 1.26
N LYS A 9 -7.13 -4.29 2.03
CA LYS A 9 -7.26 -4.31 3.49
C LYS A 9 -8.72 -4.09 3.88
N ILE A 10 -9.24 -5.00 4.68
CA ILE A 10 -10.56 -4.95 5.28
C ILE A 10 -10.36 -4.90 6.79
N TYR A 11 -10.70 -3.77 7.39
CA TYR A 11 -10.54 -3.54 8.80
C TYR A 11 -11.61 -4.26 9.61
N ASN A 12 -11.20 -5.02 10.63
CA ASN A 12 -12.14 -5.68 11.54
C ASN A 12 -13.06 -4.67 12.24
N GLY A 13 -12.54 -3.48 12.58
CA GLY A 13 -13.30 -2.37 13.17
C GLY A 13 -14.12 -1.54 12.17
N CYS A 14 -14.23 -1.94 10.89
CA CYS A 14 -15.15 -1.29 9.95
C CYS A 14 -16.59 -1.71 10.26
N THR A 15 -17.45 -0.73 10.55
CA THR A 15 -18.87 -0.91 10.87
C THR A 15 -19.81 -0.76 9.68
N GLN A 16 -19.28 -0.39 8.50
CA GLN A 16 -20.07 -0.25 7.27
C GLN A 16 -20.44 -1.61 6.68
N ASP A 17 -21.57 -1.66 5.99
CA ASP A 17 -22.05 -2.82 5.24
C ASP A 17 -22.45 -2.42 3.81
N PRO A 18 -21.69 -2.84 2.76
CA PRO A 18 -20.49 -3.67 2.84
C PRO A 18 -19.31 -2.95 3.49
N LYS A 19 -18.41 -3.73 4.13
CA LYS A 19 -17.19 -3.17 4.74
C LYS A 19 -16.31 -2.48 3.70
N HIS A 20 -15.71 -1.35 4.08
CA HIS A 20 -14.74 -0.65 3.24
C HIS A 20 -13.54 -1.54 2.91
N VAL A 21 -13.14 -1.50 1.64
CA VAL A 21 -11.90 -2.10 1.14
C VAL A 21 -10.88 -0.98 0.93
N VAL A 22 -9.87 -0.94 1.78
CA VAL A 22 -8.76 0.02 1.71
C VAL A 22 -7.63 -0.60 0.90
N THR A 23 -7.01 0.16 0.00
CA THR A 23 -5.86 -0.32 -0.76
C THR A 23 -4.59 -0.06 0.03
N LEU A 24 -3.86 -1.11 0.44
CA LEU A 24 -2.47 -0.98 0.85
C LEU A 24 -1.60 -0.95 -0.40
N ARG A 25 -0.91 0.16 -0.64
CA ARG A 25 0.16 0.26 -1.64
C ARG A 25 1.52 0.14 -0.96
N ALA A 26 2.22 -0.95 -1.23
CA ALA A 26 3.56 -1.18 -0.69
C ALA A 26 4.61 -0.93 -1.78
N TYR A 27 5.48 0.06 -1.58
CA TYR A 27 6.62 0.34 -2.46
C TYR A 27 7.85 -0.45 -2.00
N VAL A 28 8.54 -1.06 -2.95
CA VAL A 28 9.87 -1.64 -2.73
C VAL A 28 10.90 -0.54 -2.94
N LEU A 29 11.75 -0.31 -1.94
CA LEU A 29 12.84 0.65 -2.07
C LEU A 29 13.78 0.25 -3.21
N CYS A 30 14.17 1.22 -4.03
CA CYS A 30 15.12 1.00 -5.11
C CYS A 30 16.50 0.67 -4.52
N SER A 31 17.07 -0.49 -4.90
CA SER A 31 18.44 -0.89 -4.55
C SER A 31 19.51 -0.03 -5.24
N ASP A 32 19.23 0.47 -6.45
CA ASP A 32 20.10 1.40 -7.21
C ASP A 32 19.28 2.54 -7.83
N PRO A 33 19.07 3.66 -7.11
CA PRO A 33 18.34 4.80 -7.62
C PRO A 33 19.25 5.70 -8.48
N THR A 34 19.19 5.59 -9.80
CA THR A 34 19.67 6.65 -10.70
C THR A 34 18.83 7.90 -10.42
N ASN A 35 19.46 9.00 -9.99
CA ASN A 35 18.82 10.29 -9.69
C ASN A 35 17.83 10.34 -8.49
N VAL A 36 17.87 9.37 -7.57
CA VAL A 36 17.09 9.43 -6.33
C VAL A 36 18.01 9.14 -5.14
N SER A 37 17.92 9.89 -4.04
CA SER A 37 18.80 9.66 -2.86
C SER A 37 18.59 8.26 -2.27
N LYS A 38 19.65 7.64 -1.72
CA LYS A 38 19.81 6.25 -1.23
C LYS A 38 18.69 5.53 -0.44
N TYR A 39 17.55 6.16 -0.15
CA TYR A 39 16.43 5.57 0.60
C TYR A 39 15.06 6.10 0.13
N ARG A 40 14.94 6.54 -1.13
CA ARG A 40 13.69 7.07 -1.68
C ARG A 40 12.97 6.06 -2.55
N HIS A 41 11.64 6.05 -2.44
CA HIS A 41 10.75 5.43 -3.41
C HIS A 41 10.67 6.34 -4.65
N CYS A 42 10.46 5.75 -5.83
CA CYS A 42 10.06 6.52 -7.00
C CYS A 42 8.64 7.07 -6.79
N SER A 43 8.33 8.19 -7.44
CA SER A 43 6.95 8.65 -7.58
C SER A 43 6.09 7.59 -8.28
N ASP A 44 4.78 7.67 -8.09
CA ASP A 44 3.80 6.76 -8.70
C ASP A 44 3.96 6.66 -10.21
N GLU A 45 4.30 7.77 -10.86
CA GLU A 45 4.54 7.91 -12.30
C GLU A 45 5.74 7.09 -12.80
N HIS A 46 6.69 6.79 -11.91
CA HIS A 46 7.93 6.09 -12.22
C HIS A 46 8.03 4.71 -11.56
N ALA A 47 7.01 4.31 -10.79
CA ALA A 47 6.95 3.02 -10.15
C ALA A 47 6.09 2.05 -10.98
N THR A 48 6.57 0.81 -11.17
CA THR A 48 5.82 -0.22 -11.91
C THR A 48 5.11 -1.14 -10.94
N GLN A 49 3.83 -1.46 -11.21
CA GLN A 49 3.10 -2.44 -10.41
C GLN A 49 3.75 -3.83 -10.59
N SER A 50 4.08 -4.47 -9.48
CA SER A 50 4.60 -5.84 -9.42
C SER A 50 3.50 -6.78 -8.95
N SER A 51 3.32 -7.86 -9.71
CA SER A 51 2.50 -9.02 -9.36
C SER A 51 3.26 -10.06 -8.53
N ASP A 52 4.54 -9.82 -8.25
CA ASP A 52 5.45 -10.81 -7.65
C ASP A 52 5.23 -10.96 -6.14
N VAL A 53 4.51 -10.03 -5.52
CA VAL A 53 4.25 -10.01 -4.08
C VAL A 53 2.86 -10.60 -3.81
N VAL A 54 2.83 -11.72 -3.09
CA VAL A 54 1.60 -12.36 -2.64
C VAL A 54 1.28 -11.88 -1.22
N PHE A 55 0.13 -11.24 -1.05
CA PHE A 55 -0.39 -10.88 0.27
C PHE A 55 -1.21 -12.03 0.86
N GLY A 56 -0.93 -12.42 2.10
CA GLY A 56 -1.58 -13.56 2.75
C GLY A 56 -3.03 -13.31 3.16
N SER A 57 -3.29 -12.23 3.91
CA SER A 57 -4.63 -11.91 4.43
C SER A 57 -5.00 -10.47 4.13
N SER A 58 -6.20 -10.28 3.58
CA SER A 58 -6.81 -8.97 3.42
C SER A 58 -7.43 -8.45 4.72
N ARG A 59 -7.64 -9.30 5.74
CA ARG A 59 -8.25 -8.87 7.02
C ARG A 59 -7.18 -8.34 7.96
N VAL A 60 -7.39 -7.13 8.47
CA VAL A 60 -6.48 -6.47 9.40
C VAL A 60 -7.20 -6.01 10.66
N GLY A 61 -6.52 -6.10 11.81
CA GLY A 61 -7.00 -5.52 13.06
C GLY A 61 -6.95 -3.99 13.04
N GLY A 62 -7.73 -3.35 13.90
CA GLY A 62 -7.73 -1.90 14.07
C GLY A 62 -8.95 -1.19 13.49
N ALA A 63 -8.96 0.13 13.67
CA ALA A 63 -10.01 1.02 13.19
C ALA A 63 -9.90 1.24 11.68
N CYS A 64 -11.05 1.31 11.01
CA CYS A 64 -11.09 1.58 9.57
C CYS A 64 -10.76 3.05 9.30
N VAL A 65 -9.66 3.29 8.59
CA VAL A 65 -9.25 4.65 8.20
C VAL A 65 -10.29 5.34 7.33
N THR A 66 -10.93 4.62 6.41
CA THR A 66 -11.99 5.17 5.55
C THR A 66 -13.27 5.51 6.31
N CYS A 67 -13.57 4.81 7.41
CA CYS A 67 -14.69 5.20 8.28
C CYS A 67 -14.42 6.52 9.00
N SER A 68 -13.15 6.84 9.27
CA SER A 68 -12.76 8.08 9.95
C SER A 68 -12.58 9.25 8.97
N ASP A 69 -12.12 8.93 7.76
CA ASP A 69 -11.85 9.88 6.68
C ASP A 69 -12.16 9.21 5.33
N PRO A 70 -13.29 9.55 4.68
CA PRO A 70 -13.70 8.94 3.42
C PRO A 70 -12.69 9.13 2.27
N THR A 71 -11.77 10.10 2.38
CA THR A 71 -10.73 10.34 1.37
C THR A 71 -9.57 9.36 1.50
N LYS A 72 -9.40 8.73 2.67
CA LYS A 72 -8.33 7.75 2.93
C LYS A 72 -8.76 6.36 2.51
N THR A 73 -8.72 6.12 1.21
CA THR A 73 -8.96 4.81 0.59
C THR A 73 -7.67 4.07 0.26
N THR A 74 -6.51 4.73 0.38
CA THR A 74 -5.19 4.16 0.13
C THR A 74 -4.25 4.40 1.31
N GLU A 75 -3.55 3.36 1.74
CA GLU A 75 -2.45 3.42 2.70
C GLU A 75 -1.14 3.14 2.00
N ILE A 76 -0.11 3.93 2.30
CA ILE A 76 1.21 3.76 1.71
C ILE A 76 2.14 3.10 2.73
N MET A 77 2.84 2.06 2.30
CA MET A 77 3.90 1.38 3.05
C MET A 77 5.18 1.32 2.23
N TYR A 78 6.33 1.41 2.88
CA TYR A 78 7.64 1.23 2.27
C TYR A 78 8.30 -0.04 2.80
N MET A 79 8.83 -0.85 1.90
CA MET A 79 9.49 -2.11 2.20
C MET A 79 10.94 -2.04 1.70
N ASN A 80 11.87 -2.47 2.55
CA ASN A 80 13.23 -2.77 2.10
C ASN A 80 13.16 -4.06 1.26
N GLY A 81 13.66 -4.00 0.03
CA GLY A 81 13.78 -5.17 -0.84
C GLY A 81 14.89 -6.11 -0.42
#